data_AF-A0A534QLN1-F1
#
_entry.id   AF-A0A534QLN1-F1
#
_cell.length_a   1.000
_cell.length_b   1.000
_cell.length_c   1.000
_cell.angle_alpha   90.00
_cell.angle_beta   90.00
_cell.angle_gamma   90.00
#
_symmetry.space_group_name_H-M   'P 1'
#
loop_
_entity.id
_entity.type
_entity.pdbx_description
1 polymer ?
#
loop_
_entity_poly.entity_id
_entity_poly.type
_entity_poly.pdbx_seq_one_letter_code
_entity_poly.pdbx_strand_id
1 'polypeptide(L)'
;MYSITLKPEGDTAAVLKRYAATHGVKPGWLFLTGGRDDVETLRRRLGFVDPDPAVDADTSQHIGVVLYGNDALDRWAACPALTDPDEIAKYVLWMDGGKVAGMRIDASVDRVSRPGRARRWRPCGAAPSARAARPLPRRCA
;
A
#
# COMPACT_ATOMS: atom_id res chain seq x y z
N MET A 1 -6.85 -8.36 4.88
CA MET A 1 -7.17 -6.92 5.02
C MET A 1 -6.50 -6.38 6.26
N TYR A 2 -6.10 -5.11 6.25
CA TYR A 2 -5.47 -4.46 7.39
C TYR A 2 -6.22 -3.17 7.72
N SER A 3 -6.51 -2.94 9.00
CA SER A 3 -6.99 -1.67 9.54
C SER A 3 -5.95 -1.12 10.49
N ILE A 4 -5.48 0.11 10.28
CA ILE A 4 -4.43 0.75 11.08
C ILE A 4 -5.10 1.88 11.87
N THR A 5 -4.87 1.93 13.18
CA THR A 5 -5.41 3.01 14.02
C THR A 5 -4.78 4.37 13.71
N LEU A 6 -5.55 5.46 13.91
CA LEU A 6 -5.04 6.84 13.93
C LEU A 6 -4.60 7.30 15.34
N LYS A 7 -4.91 6.52 16.39
CA LYS A 7 -4.73 6.88 17.80
C LYS A 7 -3.93 5.80 18.54
N PRO A 8 -2.67 5.53 18.14
CA PRO A 8 -1.88 4.44 18.69
C PRO A 8 -1.64 4.53 20.20
N GLU A 9 -1.73 5.74 20.79
CA GLU A 9 -1.53 5.96 22.23
C GLU A 9 -2.68 5.38 23.08
N GLY A 10 -3.90 5.31 22.52
CA GLY A 10 -5.07 4.73 23.18
C GLY A 10 -5.45 3.34 22.65
N ASP A 11 -5.26 3.12 21.35
CA ASP A 11 -5.64 1.89 20.66
C ASP A 11 -4.53 0.84 20.78
N THR A 12 -4.36 0.34 22.01
CA THR A 12 -3.45 -0.76 22.30
C THR A 12 -3.89 -2.04 21.58
N ALA A 13 -2.97 -2.99 21.39
CA ALA A 13 -3.29 -4.28 20.78
C ALA A 13 -4.43 -5.03 21.51
N ALA A 14 -4.53 -4.89 22.84
CA ALA A 14 -5.62 -5.47 23.62
C ALA A 14 -6.97 -4.80 23.34
N VAL A 15 -6.99 -3.47 23.21
CA VAL A 15 -8.19 -2.69 22.86
C VAL A 15 -8.65 -3.06 21.45
N LEU A 16 -7.74 -3.08 20.47
CA LEU A 16 -8.05 -3.45 19.08
C LEU A 16 -8.52 -4.90 18.96
N LYS A 17 -7.95 -5.83 19.73
CA LYS A 17 -8.41 -7.22 19.77
C LYS A 17 -9.85 -7.33 20.27
N ARG A 18 -10.21 -6.56 21.30
CA ARG A 18 -11.60 -6.48 21.80
C ARG A 18 -12.51 -5.86 20.74
N TYR A 19 -12.08 -4.76 20.12
CA TYR A 19 -12.82 -4.09 19.05
C TYR A 19 -13.13 -5.05 17.89
N ALA A 20 -12.13 -5.80 17.42
CA ALA A 20 -12.30 -6.77 16.35
C ALA A 20 -13.27 -7.90 16.73
N ALA A 21 -13.22 -8.38 17.97
CA ALA A 21 -14.15 -9.39 18.48
C ALA A 21 -15.59 -8.86 18.54
N THR A 22 -15.80 -7.64 19.03
CA THR A 22 -17.12 -6.99 19.11
C THR A 22 -17.76 -6.82 17.73
N HIS A 23 -16.95 -6.56 16.69
CA HIS A 23 -17.44 -6.38 15.33
C HIS A 23 -17.47 -7.68 14.49
N GLY A 24 -17.21 -8.84 15.10
CA GLY A 24 -17.30 -10.13 14.42
C GLY A 24 -16.31 -10.30 13.26
N VAL A 25 -15.15 -9.65 13.34
CA VAL A 25 -14.10 -9.66 12.32
C VAL A 25 -13.65 -11.09 12.04
N LYS A 26 -13.52 -11.43 10.75
CA LYS A 26 -13.15 -12.78 10.28
C LYS A 26 -11.63 -12.97 10.20
N PRO A 27 -11.13 -14.22 10.26
CA PRO A 27 -9.72 -14.51 10.03
C PRO A 27 -9.22 -13.89 8.71
N GLY A 28 -7.99 -13.37 8.72
CA GLY A 28 -7.39 -12.69 7.56
C GLY A 28 -7.61 -11.16 7.52
N TRP A 29 -8.40 -10.61 8.44
CA TRP A 29 -8.46 -9.17 8.70
C TRP A 29 -7.78 -8.83 10.03
N LEU A 30 -6.70 -8.07 9.97
CA LEU A 30 -5.90 -7.66 11.13
C LEU A 30 -6.09 -6.18 11.45
N PHE A 31 -6.12 -5.89 12.75
CA PHE A 31 -6.14 -4.52 13.30
C PHE A 31 -4.76 -4.24 13.88
N LEU A 32 -4.13 -3.16 13.43
CA LEU A 32 -2.74 -2.83 13.68
C LEU A 32 -2.62 -1.51 14.45
N THR A 33 -1.62 -1.46 15.32
CA THR A 33 -1.16 -0.29 16.08
C THR A 33 0.36 -0.29 16.12
N GLY A 34 0.99 0.77 16.61
CA GLY A 34 2.46 0.91 16.60
C GLY A 34 2.94 2.22 17.22
N GLY A 35 4.17 2.63 16.89
CA GLY A 35 4.66 3.96 17.26
C GLY A 35 3.90 5.06 16.51
N ARG A 36 3.72 6.22 17.16
CA ARG A 36 3.05 7.38 16.56
C ARG A 36 3.65 7.79 15.22
N ASP A 37 4.98 7.89 15.18
CA ASP A 37 5.72 8.31 13.99
C ASP A 37 5.64 7.27 12.86
N ASP A 38 5.57 5.98 13.20
CA ASP A 38 5.41 4.90 12.22
C ASP A 38 4.01 4.93 11.60
N VAL A 39 2.97 5.09 12.42
CA VAL A 39 1.58 5.22 11.98
C VAL A 39 1.44 6.45 11.08
N GLU A 40 2.00 7.58 11.48
CA GLU A 40 1.97 8.81 10.69
C GLU A 40 2.72 8.66 9.36
N THR A 41 3.89 7.99 9.39
CA THR A 41 4.65 7.69 8.17
C THR A 41 3.84 6.83 7.21
N LEU A 42 3.21 5.76 7.70
CA LEU A 42 2.35 4.88 6.88
C LEU A 42 1.16 5.66 6.30
N ARG A 43 0.46 6.42 7.13
CA ARG A 43 -0.68 7.24 6.73
C ARG A 43 -0.33 8.17 5.57
N ARG A 44 0.80 8.89 5.69
CA ARG A 44 1.30 9.79 4.62
C ARG A 44 1.73 9.05 3.36
N ARG A 45 2.45 7.93 3.51
CA ARG A 45 2.95 7.15 2.35
C ARG A 45 1.85 6.44 1.58
N LEU A 46 0.77 6.07 2.26
CA LEU A 46 -0.40 5.42 1.67
C LEU A 46 -1.44 6.44 1.15
N GLY A 47 -1.19 7.75 1.29
CA GLY A 47 -2.06 8.80 0.76
C GLY A 47 -3.31 9.08 1.60
N PHE A 48 -3.35 8.63 2.86
CA PHE A 48 -4.46 8.92 3.79
C PHE A 48 -4.27 10.29 4.46
N VAL A 49 -4.07 11.34 3.66
CA VAL A 49 -3.76 12.70 4.11
C VAL A 49 -4.75 13.68 3.51
N ASP A 50 -5.27 14.59 4.34
CA ASP A 50 -6.04 15.72 3.85
C ASP A 50 -5.10 16.83 3.36
N PRO A 51 -5.34 17.47 2.19
CA PRO A 51 -4.54 18.59 1.74
C PRO A 51 -4.62 19.81 2.65
N ASP A 52 -5.70 19.99 3.43
CA ASP A 52 -5.79 21.01 4.47
C ASP A 52 -5.15 20.51 5.78
N PRO A 53 -4.03 21.10 6.24
CA PRO A 53 -3.35 20.65 7.46
C PRO A 53 -4.19 20.75 8.73
N ALA A 54 -5.17 21.67 8.78
CA ALA A 54 -6.04 21.81 9.94
C ALA A 54 -7.05 20.65 10.02
N VAL A 55 -7.56 20.21 8.86
CA VAL A 55 -8.43 19.02 8.75
C VAL A 55 -7.62 17.75 8.98
N ASP A 56 -6.42 17.65 8.40
CA ASP A 56 -5.52 16.50 8.55
C ASP A 56 -5.10 16.25 10.01
N ALA A 57 -4.96 17.32 10.80
CA ALA A 57 -4.61 17.23 12.21
C ALA A 57 -5.78 16.76 13.10
N ASP A 58 -7.02 16.88 12.64
CA ASP A 58 -8.20 16.41 13.39
C ASP A 58 -8.35 14.89 13.25
N THR A 59 -7.83 14.17 14.24
CA THR A 59 -7.92 12.70 14.33
C THR A 59 -9.35 12.15 14.53
N SER A 60 -10.37 13.00 14.62
CA SER A 60 -11.78 12.58 14.53
C SER A 60 -12.23 12.39 13.08
N GLN A 61 -11.52 13.01 12.12
CA GLN A 61 -11.74 12.87 10.69
C GLN A 61 -10.90 11.73 10.11
N HIS A 62 -11.40 11.12 9.03
CA HIS A 62 -10.66 10.15 8.23
C HIS A 62 -11.21 10.14 6.79
N ILE A 63 -10.34 9.92 5.82
CA ILE A 63 -10.63 10.09 4.38
C ILE A 63 -11.67 9.08 3.83
N GLY A 64 -12.08 8.08 4.63
CA GLY A 64 -13.19 7.19 4.31
C GLY A 64 -12.99 6.26 3.11
N VAL A 65 -11.75 5.91 2.75
CA VAL A 65 -11.45 5.02 1.60
C VAL A 65 -10.76 3.73 2.02
N VAL A 66 -10.95 2.68 1.20
CA VAL A 66 -10.15 1.45 1.23
C VAL A 66 -9.14 1.53 0.10
N LEU A 67 -7.85 1.45 0.46
CA LEU A 67 -6.73 1.33 -0.48
C LEU A 67 -6.46 -0.16 -0.75
N TYR A 68 -6.29 -0.53 -2.01
CA TYR A 68 -5.99 -1.88 -2.46
C TYR A 68 -5.00 -1.85 -3.63
N GLY A 69 -4.22 -2.92 -3.79
CA GLY A 69 -3.14 -2.96 -4.77
C GLY A 69 -2.79 -4.36 -5.22
N ASN A 70 -2.28 -4.46 -6.45
CA ASN A 70 -1.67 -5.65 -7.01
C ASN A 70 -0.21 -5.31 -7.37
N ASP A 71 0.71 -5.73 -6.51
CA ASP A 71 2.15 -5.46 -6.62
C ASP A 71 2.77 -6.13 -7.87
N ALA A 72 2.26 -7.29 -8.27
CA ALA A 72 2.76 -7.99 -9.47
C ALA A 72 2.51 -7.19 -10.77
N LEU A 73 1.51 -6.31 -10.76
CA LEU A 73 1.16 -5.43 -11.87
C LEU A 73 1.54 -3.97 -11.62
N ASP A 74 2.12 -3.65 -10.46
CA ASP A 74 2.42 -2.29 -10.00
C ASP A 74 1.20 -1.37 -10.09
N ARG A 75 0.03 -1.88 -9.66
CA ARG A 75 -1.24 -1.15 -9.68
C ARG A 75 -1.74 -0.92 -8.26
N TRP A 76 -2.18 0.30 -7.98
CA TRP A 76 -2.80 0.70 -6.73
C TRP A 76 -4.03 1.56 -7.01
N ALA A 77 -5.08 1.37 -6.23
CA ALA A 77 -6.32 2.12 -6.36
C ALA A 77 -7.01 2.24 -4.99
N ALA A 78 -7.99 3.15 -4.90
CA ALA A 78 -8.79 3.35 -3.71
C ALA A 78 -10.27 3.48 -4.09
N CYS A 79 -11.14 3.07 -3.18
CA CYS A 79 -12.58 3.25 -3.31
C CYS A 79 -13.19 3.69 -1.97
N PRO A 80 -14.34 4.39 -1.95
CA PRO A 80 -15.01 4.75 -0.70
C PRO A 80 -15.37 3.50 0.11
N ALA A 81 -15.08 3.50 1.42
CA ALA A 81 -15.27 2.35 2.30
C ALA A 81 -16.75 1.98 2.52
N LEU A 82 -17.66 2.92 2.28
CA LEU A 82 -19.12 2.72 2.37
C LEU A 82 -19.76 2.32 1.03
N THR A 83 -18.96 2.01 0.02
CA THR A 83 -19.45 1.48 -1.25
C THR A 83 -20.10 0.11 -1.03
N ASP A 84 -21.08 -0.23 -1.88
CA ASP A 84 -21.70 -1.56 -1.86
C ASP A 84 -20.62 -2.66 -1.92
N PRO A 85 -20.66 -3.71 -1.05
CA PRO A 85 -19.64 -4.74 -1.01
C PRO A 85 -19.40 -5.44 -2.35
N ASP A 86 -20.45 -5.63 -3.17
CA ASP A 86 -20.33 -6.29 -4.47
C ASP A 86 -19.58 -5.38 -5.48
N GLU A 87 -19.73 -4.07 -5.36
CA GLU A 87 -18.96 -3.10 -6.15
C GLU A 87 -17.50 -3.04 -5.69
N ILE A 88 -17.23 -3.08 -4.38
CA ILE A 88 -15.85 -3.19 -3.85
C ILE A 88 -15.18 -4.46 -4.38
N ALA A 89 -15.90 -5.59 -4.41
CA ALA A 89 -15.37 -6.83 -4.97
C ALA A 89 -15.01 -6.68 -6.47
N LYS A 90 -15.85 -6.00 -7.27
CA LYS A 90 -15.55 -5.70 -8.68
C LYS A 90 -14.30 -4.85 -8.84
N TYR A 91 -14.10 -3.83 -8.00
CA TYR A 91 -12.90 -2.99 -8.02
C TYR A 91 -11.63 -3.79 -7.74
N VAL A 92 -11.67 -4.68 -6.74
CA VAL A 92 -10.53 -5.54 -6.42
C VAL A 92 -10.27 -6.54 -7.56
N LEU A 93 -11.29 -7.19 -8.09
CA LEU A 93 -11.15 -8.17 -9.18
C LEU A 93 -10.65 -7.54 -10.49
N TRP A 94 -11.00 -6.28 -10.76
CA TRP A 94 -10.49 -5.54 -11.91
C TRP A 94 -8.96 -5.41 -11.88
N MET A 95 -8.35 -5.35 -10.68
CA MET A 95 -6.90 -5.22 -10.52
C MET A 95 -6.13 -6.43 -11.06
N ASP A 96 -6.75 -7.61 -11.13
CA ASP A 96 -6.14 -8.85 -11.62
C ASP A 96 -6.12 -8.98 -13.16
N GLY A 97 -6.31 -7.86 -13.87
CA GLY A 97 -6.16 -7.79 -15.32
C GLY A 97 -7.31 -8.44 -16.08
N GLY A 98 -8.53 -8.39 -15.54
CA GLY A 98 -9.75 -8.81 -16.24
C GLY A 98 -9.95 -10.32 -16.37
N LYS A 99 -9.28 -11.14 -15.55
CA LYS A 99 -9.56 -12.60 -15.48
C LYS A 99 -10.78 -12.90 -14.61
N VAL A 100 -11.89 -12.22 -14.83
CA VAL A 100 -13.17 -12.65 -14.27
C VAL A 100 -13.68 -13.77 -15.18
N ALA A 101 -13.79 -14.99 -14.66
CA ALA A 101 -14.29 -16.12 -15.44
C ALA A 101 -15.66 -15.76 -16.06
N GLY A 102 -15.70 -15.55 -17.37
CA GLY A 102 -16.92 -15.26 -18.13
C GLY A 102 -17.17 -13.79 -18.52
N MET A 103 -16.40 -12.81 -18.02
CA MET A 103 -16.57 -11.40 -18.40
C MET A 103 -15.34 -10.90 -19.18
N ARG A 104 -15.47 -10.81 -20.52
CA ARG A 104 -14.44 -10.14 -21.34
C ARG A 104 -14.59 -8.64 -21.20
N ILE A 105 -13.72 -8.00 -20.41
CA ILE A 105 -13.53 -6.55 -20.51
C ILE A 105 -12.56 -6.31 -21.65
N ASP A 106 -12.97 -5.49 -22.62
CA ASP A 106 -12.19 -5.18 -23.82
C ASP A 106 -10.82 -4.58 -23.45
N ALA A 107 -9.75 -5.27 -23.84
CA ALA A 107 -8.35 -4.89 -23.56
C ALA A 107 -7.83 -3.71 -24.40
N SER A 108 -8.68 -3.05 -25.18
CA SER A 108 -8.29 -1.93 -26.05
C SER A 108 -7.89 -0.65 -25.31
N VAL A 109 -8.20 -0.52 -24.01
CA VAL A 109 -7.84 0.66 -23.19
C VAL A 109 -6.38 0.64 -22.70
N ASP A 110 -5.68 -0.50 -22.77
CA ASP A 110 -4.30 -0.64 -22.26
C ASP A 110 -3.20 -0.04 -23.16
N ARG A 111 -3.56 0.67 -24.24
CA ARG A 111 -2.59 1.29 -25.15
C ARG A 111 -2.22 2.73 -24.73
N VAL A 112 -2.00 2.98 -23.44
CA VAL A 112 -1.23 4.16 -23.00
C VAL A 112 0.25 3.76 -22.96
N SER A 113 1.02 4.40 -23.82
CA SER A 113 2.46 4.20 -24.03
C SER A 113 3.23 4.02 -22.73
N ARG A 114 3.87 2.85 -22.59
CA ARG A 114 4.86 2.55 -21.55
C ARG A 114 5.91 3.66 -21.46
N PRO A 115 6.05 4.41 -20.36
CA PRO A 115 7.31 5.07 -20.08
C PRO A 115 8.34 3.98 -19.76
N GLY A 116 9.53 4.08 -20.36
CA GLY A 116 10.57 3.06 -20.30
C GLY A 116 10.89 2.60 -18.87
N ARG A 117 11.20 1.28 -18.75
CA ARG A 117 11.70 0.56 -17.57
C ARG A 117 11.86 1.45 -16.33
N ALA A 118 10.90 1.36 -15.40
CA ALA A 118 11.02 1.90 -14.07
C ALA A 118 12.41 1.56 -13.50
N ARG A 119 13.16 2.61 -13.13
CA ARG A 119 14.44 2.45 -12.45
C ARG A 119 14.16 1.72 -11.13
N ARG A 120 14.78 0.54 -10.96
CA ARG A 120 14.79 -0.21 -9.71
C ARG A 120 15.01 0.75 -8.54
N TRP A 121 14.02 0.84 -7.64
CA TRP A 121 14.13 1.54 -6.37
C TRP A 121 15.40 1.06 -5.65
N ARG A 122 16.33 1.97 -5.36
CA ARG A 122 17.46 1.72 -4.45
C ARG A 122 17.08 2.37 -3.11
N PRO A 123 17.05 1.63 -1.99
CA PRO A 123 16.88 2.25 -0.69
C PRO A 123 18.05 3.21 -0.43
N CYS A 124 17.73 4.39 0.11
CA CYS A 124 18.72 5.34 0.58
C CYS A 124 19.45 4.72 1.78
N GLY A 125 20.77 4.52 1.69
CA GLY A 125 21.60 4.13 2.84
C GLY A 125 22.54 2.92 2.69
N ALA A 126 22.58 2.22 1.55
CA ALA A 126 23.59 1.18 1.36
C ALA A 126 24.92 1.78 0.87
N ALA A 127 25.92 1.86 1.75
CA ALA A 127 27.30 2.16 1.38
C ALA A 127 27.77 1.16 0.29
N PRO A 128 28.48 1.60 -0.76
CA PRO A 128 28.96 0.68 -1.78
C PRO A 128 30.02 -0.25 -1.20
N SER A 129 29.77 -1.57 -1.23
CA SER A 129 30.81 -2.56 -0.95
C SER A 129 31.95 -2.40 -1.95
N ALA A 130 33.16 -2.17 -1.47
CA ALA A 130 34.36 -2.06 -2.29
C ALA A 130 34.50 -3.28 -3.20
N ARG A 131 34.45 -3.08 -4.52
CA ARG A 131 34.85 -4.10 -5.49
C ARG A 131 36.37 -4.25 -5.40
N ALA A 132 36.84 -5.45 -5.08
CA ALA A 132 38.24 -5.81 -5.18
C ALA A 132 38.76 -5.51 -6.60
N ALA A 133 39.82 -4.71 -6.70
CA ALA A 133 40.50 -4.41 -7.95
C ALA A 133 41.11 -5.69 -8.53
N ARG A 134 40.81 -5.98 -9.81
CA ARG A 134 41.55 -6.99 -10.57
C ARG A 134 42.96 -6.46 -10.87
N PRO A 135 44.04 -7.22 -10.63
CA PRO A 135 45.37 -6.78 -11.01
C PRO A 135 45.54 -6.84 -12.53
N LEU A 136 46.17 -5.79 -13.08
CA LEU A 136 46.59 -5.74 -14.50
C LEU A 136 47.72 -6.76 -14.74
N PRO A 137 47.78 -7.44 -15.91
CA PRO A 137 48.90 -8.30 -16.23
C PRO A 137 50.17 -7.46 -16.43
N ARG A 138 51.23 -7.84 -15.73
CA ARG A 138 52.58 -7.31 -15.92
C ARG A 138 53.05 -7.67 -17.33
N ARG A 139 53.39 -6.66 -18.14
CA ARG A 139 54.17 -6.87 -19.36
C ARG A 139 55.60 -7.23 -18.93
N CYS A 140 56.05 -8.41 -19.34
CA CYS A 140 57.48 -8.72 -19.39
C CYS A 140 58.11 -7.95 -20.58
N ALA A 141 59.42 -7.71 -20.45
CA ALA A 141 60.29 -6.88 -21.29
C ALA A 141 60.08 -6.97 -22.80
#